data_AF-A0A355AIJ6-F1
#
_entry.id   AF-A0A355AIJ6-F1
#
_cell.length_a   1.000
_cell.length_b   1.000
_cell.length_c   1.000
_cell.angle_alpha   90.00
_cell.angle_beta   90.00
_cell.angle_gamma   90.00
#
_symmetry.space_group_name_H-M   'P 1'
#
loop_
_entity.id
_entity.type
_entity.pdbx_description
1 polymer ?
#
loop_
_entity_poly.entity_id
_entity_poly.type
_entity_poly.pdbx_seq_one_letter_code
_entity_poly.pdbx_strand_id
1 'polypeptide(L)'
;KSIAEASRWIQHSGAAGMFLVVLGAFLKCTWLLRLITQIPTCFSTAVVSNLGNIQSRMRAKVPKVDGCDQPGGLSITNISAVPPVRPGTALSMCITAYGGQLTVTTMTDSSQLTPSDSVELTDLLQSQIEHLAL
;
A
#
# COMPACT_ATOMS: atom_id res chain seq x y z
N LYS A 1 -11.15 12.39 6.36
CA LYS A 1 -10.32 13.06 5.32
C LYS A 1 -9.95 12.02 4.29
N SER A 2 -10.25 12.23 3.01
CA SER A 2 -10.02 11.21 1.96
C SER A 2 -8.57 11.22 1.44
N ILE A 3 -8.11 10.13 0.84
CA ILE A 3 -6.79 10.08 0.17
C ILE A 3 -6.71 11.15 -0.93
N ALA A 4 -7.81 11.38 -1.67
CA ALA A 4 -7.88 12.41 -2.69
C ALA A 4 -7.77 13.83 -2.11
N GLU A 5 -8.34 14.07 -0.93
CA GLU A 5 -8.21 15.33 -0.20
C GLU A 5 -6.76 15.56 0.28
N ALA A 6 -6.13 14.54 0.86
CA ALA A 6 -4.72 14.60 1.25
C ALA A 6 -3.80 14.81 0.04
N SER A 7 -4.05 14.13 -1.07
CA SER A 7 -3.27 14.29 -2.31
C SER A 7 -3.41 15.69 -2.88
N ARG A 8 -4.64 16.25 -2.93
CA ARG A 8 -4.87 17.65 -3.33
C ARG A 8 -4.18 18.63 -2.40
N TRP A 9 -4.20 18.39 -1.09
CA TRP A 9 -3.48 19.23 -0.14
C TRP A 9 -1.97 19.22 -0.38
N ILE A 10 -1.37 18.05 -0.62
CA ILE A 10 0.07 17.94 -0.94
C ILE A 10 0.41 18.75 -2.20
N GLN A 11 -0.42 18.63 -3.24
CA GLN A 11 -0.24 19.33 -4.51
C GLN A 11 -0.41 20.85 -4.34
N HIS A 12 -1.46 21.31 -3.65
CA HIS A 12 -1.73 22.73 -3.44
C HIS A 12 -0.74 23.42 -2.49
N SER A 13 -0.36 22.75 -1.41
CA SER A 13 0.56 23.30 -0.42
C SER A 13 2.02 23.32 -0.89
N GLY A 14 2.34 22.60 -1.97
CA GLY A 14 3.73 22.38 -2.36
C GLY A 14 4.52 21.59 -1.31
N ALA A 15 3.85 20.81 -0.45
CA ALA A 15 4.50 20.07 0.65
C ALA A 15 5.65 19.17 0.20
N ALA A 16 5.53 18.58 -1.00
CA ALA A 16 6.63 17.80 -1.59
C ALA A 16 7.87 18.66 -1.86
N GLY A 17 7.69 19.88 -2.36
CA GLY A 17 8.78 20.84 -2.57
C GLY A 17 9.41 21.28 -1.25
N MET A 18 8.59 21.61 -0.24
CA MET A 18 9.08 21.94 1.11
C MET A 18 9.88 20.78 1.73
N PHE A 19 9.40 19.56 1.57
CA PHE A 19 10.14 18.37 2.03
C PHE A 19 11.53 18.29 1.39
N LEU A 20 11.66 18.50 0.08
CA LEU A 20 12.95 18.47 -0.61
C LEU A 20 13.88 19.60 -0.16
N VAL A 21 13.36 20.80 0.08
CA VAL A 21 14.13 21.94 0.62
C VAL A 21 14.69 21.62 2.00
N VAL A 22 13.82 21.12 2.89
CA VAL A 22 14.19 20.74 4.26
C VAL A 22 15.18 19.58 4.24
N LEU A 23 14.97 18.56 3.41
CA LEU A 23 15.90 17.45 3.22
C LEU A 23 17.26 17.94 2.74
N GLY A 24 17.29 18.89 1.78
CA GLY A 24 18.53 19.51 1.32
C GLY A 24 19.29 20.25 2.42
N ALA A 25 18.58 20.90 3.35
CA ALA A 25 19.19 21.51 4.53
C ALA A 25 19.77 20.45 5.49
N PHE A 26 19.03 19.36 5.74
CA PHE A 26 19.51 18.25 6.57
C PHE A 26 20.71 17.50 5.96
N LEU A 27 20.78 17.39 4.64
CA LEU A 27 21.94 16.78 3.97
C LEU A 27 23.23 17.59 4.16
N LYS A 28 23.15 18.90 4.45
CA LYS A 28 24.31 19.72 4.86
C LYS A 28 24.75 19.46 6.30
N CYS A 29 23.91 18.82 7.11
CA CYS A 29 24.17 18.46 8.50
C CYS A 29 23.85 16.99 8.74
N THR A 30 24.65 16.11 8.13
CA THR A 30 24.47 14.65 8.14
C THR A 30 24.39 14.04 9.54
N TRP A 31 25.04 14.65 10.55
CA TRP A 31 24.95 14.23 11.95
C TRP A 31 23.54 14.45 12.54
N LEU A 32 22.86 15.54 12.17
CA LEU A 32 21.51 15.85 12.63
C LEU A 32 20.48 14.93 11.97
N LEU A 33 20.64 14.68 10.67
CA LEU A 33 19.86 13.67 9.95
C LEU A 33 20.03 12.29 10.61
N ARG A 34 21.26 11.92 10.98
CA ARG A 34 21.54 10.67 11.69
C ARG A 34 20.82 10.61 13.04
N LEU A 35 20.85 11.67 13.85
CA LEU A 35 20.13 11.69 15.13
C LEU A 35 18.63 11.53 14.95
N ILE A 36 18.01 12.25 14.01
CA ILE A 36 16.56 12.20 13.77
C ILE A 36 16.14 10.83 13.23
N THR A 37 16.89 10.26 12.29
CA THR A 37 16.58 8.95 11.69
C THR A 37 16.82 7.77 12.63
N GLN A 38 17.58 7.96 13.70
CA GLN A 38 17.84 6.93 14.73
C GLN A 38 16.80 6.92 15.85
N ILE A 39 15.86 7.87 15.88
CA ILE A 39 14.78 7.86 16.88
C ILE A 39 13.88 6.65 16.59
N PRO A 40 13.70 5.70 17.54
CA PRO A 40 12.95 4.48 17.33
C PRO A 40 11.43 4.71 17.45
N THR A 41 10.92 5.76 16.80
CA THR A 41 9.50 6.11 16.81
C THR A 41 8.88 5.80 15.45
N CYS A 42 7.95 4.85 15.43
CA CYS A 42 7.08 4.64 14.27
C CYS A 42 5.89 5.59 14.37
N PHE A 43 5.79 6.53 13.43
CA PHE A 43 4.65 7.46 13.37
C PHE A 43 3.44 6.89 12.61
N SER A 44 3.51 5.62 12.20
CA SER A 44 2.46 4.92 11.45
C SER A 44 1.94 3.73 12.23
N THR A 45 0.63 3.54 12.26
CA THR A 45 -0.01 2.34 12.83
C THR A 45 -0.21 1.25 11.79
N ALA A 46 -0.44 1.65 10.52
CA ALA A 46 -0.64 0.77 9.40
C ALA A 46 -0.01 1.33 8.12
N VAL A 47 0.25 0.45 7.15
CA VAL A 47 0.70 0.82 5.81
C VAL A 47 -0.33 0.34 4.79
N VAL A 48 -0.70 1.22 3.86
CA VAL A 48 -1.60 0.88 2.75
C VAL A 48 -0.89 1.10 1.43
N SER A 49 -0.74 0.03 0.65
CA SER A 49 -0.11 0.05 -0.67
C SER A 49 -1.17 -0.20 -1.75
N ASN A 50 -1.55 0.85 -2.49
CA ASN A 50 -2.42 0.71 -3.64
C ASN A 50 -1.58 0.56 -4.92
N LEU A 51 -1.56 -0.65 -5.48
CA LEU A 51 -0.87 -0.94 -6.73
C LEU A 51 -1.75 -0.68 -7.96
N GLY A 52 -3.07 -0.57 -7.77
CA GLY A 52 -4.05 -0.39 -8.83
C GLY A 52 -4.06 -1.56 -9.80
N ASN A 53 -4.27 -1.27 -11.08
CA ASN A 53 -4.28 -2.29 -12.14
C ASN A 53 -2.87 -2.85 -12.38
N ILE A 54 -2.59 -4.05 -11.85
CA ILE A 54 -1.28 -4.72 -12.00
C ILE A 54 -1.02 -5.10 -13.45
N GLN A 55 -2.07 -5.48 -14.19
CA GLN A 55 -1.95 -5.91 -15.57
C GLN A 55 -1.33 -4.83 -16.47
N SER A 56 -1.58 -3.56 -16.17
CA SER A 56 -0.95 -2.43 -16.87
C SER A 56 0.56 -2.30 -16.63
N ARG A 57 1.07 -2.93 -15.57
CA ARG A 57 2.48 -2.85 -15.15
C ARG A 57 3.29 -4.09 -15.52
N MET A 58 2.64 -5.16 -16.00
CA MET A 58 3.33 -6.38 -16.44
C MET A 58 4.07 -6.12 -17.76
N ARG A 59 5.39 -6.35 -17.75
CA ARG A 59 6.24 -6.13 -18.94
C ARG A 59 6.05 -7.18 -20.03
N ALA A 60 5.71 -8.40 -19.63
CA ALA A 60 5.52 -9.49 -20.57
C ALA A 60 4.24 -9.21 -21.39
N LYS A 61 4.40 -9.00 -22.70
CA LYS A 61 3.28 -8.78 -23.63
C LYS A 61 2.67 -10.12 -24.03
N VAL A 62 2.05 -10.80 -23.08
CA VAL A 62 1.39 -12.09 -23.32
C VAL A 62 -0.02 -11.87 -23.88
N PRO A 63 -0.57 -12.84 -24.64
CA PRO A 63 -1.96 -12.79 -25.07
C PRO A 63 -2.91 -12.66 -23.89
N LYS A 64 -4.08 -12.05 -24.14
CA LYS A 64 -5.15 -11.93 -23.16
C LYS A 64 -6.37 -12.70 -23.62
N VAL A 65 -6.98 -13.46 -22.73
CA VAL A 65 -8.26 -14.14 -22.94
C VAL A 65 -9.17 -13.75 -21.79
N ASP A 66 -10.34 -13.22 -22.10
CA ASP A 66 -11.33 -12.74 -21.12
C ASP A 66 -10.76 -11.74 -20.09
N GLY A 67 -9.84 -10.89 -20.55
CA GLY A 67 -9.17 -9.90 -19.70
C GLY A 67 -8.03 -10.44 -18.84
N CYS A 68 -7.78 -11.74 -18.84
CA CYS A 68 -6.70 -12.40 -18.12
C CYS A 68 -5.49 -12.66 -19.02
N ASP A 69 -4.29 -12.45 -18.50
CA ASP A 69 -3.02 -12.72 -19.17
C ASP A 69 -2.77 -14.23 -19.29
N GLN A 70 -2.32 -14.69 -20.46
CA GLN A 70 -2.15 -16.11 -20.80
C GLN A 70 -0.71 -16.48 -21.24
N PRO A 71 0.28 -16.49 -20.33
CA PRO A 71 1.63 -16.97 -20.64
C PRO A 71 1.62 -18.48 -20.97
N GLY A 72 2.09 -18.85 -22.16
CA GLY A 72 2.27 -20.27 -22.53
C GLY A 72 0.99 -21.10 -22.47
N GLY A 73 -0.18 -20.48 -22.68
CA GLY A 73 -1.48 -21.15 -22.61
C GLY A 73 -2.09 -21.25 -21.21
N LEU A 74 -1.36 -20.86 -20.15
CA LEU A 74 -1.88 -20.84 -18.77
C LEU A 74 -2.60 -19.53 -18.50
N SER A 75 -3.89 -19.57 -18.14
CA SER A 75 -4.64 -18.36 -17.76
C SER A 75 -4.37 -17.98 -16.31
N ILE A 76 -3.85 -16.78 -16.08
CA ILE A 76 -3.73 -16.22 -14.73
C ILE A 76 -5.12 -15.72 -14.33
N THR A 77 -5.73 -16.36 -13.33
CA THR A 77 -7.12 -16.05 -12.88
C THR A 77 -7.18 -15.03 -11.74
N ASN A 78 -6.12 -14.91 -10.94
CA ASN A 78 -6.02 -13.95 -9.85
C ASN A 78 -4.56 -13.58 -9.57
N ILE A 79 -4.32 -12.35 -9.11
CA ILE A 79 -3.04 -11.87 -8.61
C ILE A 79 -3.26 -11.14 -7.28
N SER A 80 -2.71 -11.70 -6.21
CA SER A 80 -2.60 -11.04 -4.91
C SER A 80 -1.17 -10.53 -4.71
N ALA A 81 -1.05 -9.35 -4.08
CA ALA A 81 0.23 -8.83 -3.62
C ALA A 81 0.23 -8.85 -2.09
N VAL A 82 1.25 -9.49 -1.52
CA VAL A 82 1.40 -9.62 -0.07
C VAL A 82 2.43 -8.59 0.40
N PRO A 83 2.01 -7.49 1.05
CA PRO A 83 2.95 -6.49 1.51
C PRO A 83 3.65 -6.99 2.79
N PRO A 84 4.95 -6.72 2.99
CA PRO A 84 5.59 -7.03 4.25
C PRO A 84 5.02 -6.15 5.37
N VAL A 85 4.99 -6.69 6.59
CA VAL A 85 4.68 -5.90 7.80
C VAL A 85 5.93 -5.12 8.19
N ARG A 86 5.84 -3.79 8.26
CA ARG A 86 6.98 -2.96 8.65
C ARG A 86 7.14 -3.00 10.19
N PRO A 87 8.37 -3.07 10.71
CA PRO A 87 8.61 -2.95 12.14
C PRO A 87 7.91 -1.72 12.73
N GLY A 88 7.21 -1.89 13.84
CA GLY A 88 6.46 -0.83 14.50
C GLY A 88 5.09 -0.50 13.87
N THR A 89 4.62 -1.28 12.89
CA THR A 89 3.25 -1.19 12.36
C THR A 89 2.49 -2.47 12.69
N ALA A 90 1.21 -2.36 13.02
CA ALA A 90 0.36 -3.50 13.36
C ALA A 90 -0.26 -4.17 12.11
N LEU A 91 -0.43 -3.40 11.04
CA LEU A 91 -1.12 -3.82 9.81
C LEU A 91 -0.38 -3.35 8.55
N SER A 92 -0.29 -4.23 7.56
CA SER A 92 0.09 -3.92 6.19
C SER A 92 -1.02 -4.38 5.25
N MET A 93 -1.52 -3.47 4.43
CA MET A 93 -2.60 -3.72 3.48
C MET A 93 -2.13 -3.44 2.05
N CYS A 94 -2.49 -4.30 1.12
CA CYS A 94 -2.29 -4.07 -0.30
C CYS A 94 -3.61 -4.16 -1.06
N ILE A 95 -3.79 -3.24 -2.02
CA ILE A 95 -4.95 -3.17 -2.90
C ILE A 95 -4.43 -3.38 -4.33
N THR A 96 -4.95 -4.40 -4.99
CA THR A 96 -4.60 -4.78 -6.36
C THR A 96 -5.86 -4.93 -7.21
N ALA A 97 -5.77 -4.61 -8.49
CA ALA A 97 -6.80 -4.91 -9.46
C ALA A 97 -6.21 -5.73 -10.62
N TYR A 98 -6.88 -6.82 -10.97
CA TYR A 98 -6.48 -7.71 -12.05
C TYR A 98 -7.70 -8.45 -12.60
N GLY A 99 -7.82 -8.58 -13.92
CA GLY A 99 -8.92 -9.35 -14.55
C GLY A 99 -10.33 -8.88 -14.14
N GLY A 100 -10.51 -7.56 -13.92
CA GLY A 100 -11.78 -7.00 -13.45
C GLY A 100 -12.09 -7.21 -11.96
N GLN A 101 -11.20 -7.87 -11.20
CA GLN A 101 -11.37 -8.14 -9.78
C GLN A 101 -10.48 -7.22 -8.94
N LEU A 102 -11.05 -6.64 -7.89
CA LEU A 102 -10.33 -5.95 -6.83
C LEU A 102 -9.95 -6.99 -5.76
N THR A 103 -8.67 -7.07 -5.42
CA THR A 103 -8.17 -7.90 -4.32
C THR A 103 -7.59 -7.01 -3.24
N VAL A 104 -8.00 -7.24 -2.00
CA VAL A 104 -7.42 -6.62 -0.81
C VAL A 104 -6.72 -7.72 -0.01
N THR A 105 -5.46 -7.50 0.32
CA THR A 105 -4.65 -8.43 1.12
C THR A 105 -4.18 -7.72 2.37
N THR A 106 -4.37 -8.35 3.52
CA THR A 106 -3.97 -7.86 4.83
C THR A 106 -2.90 -8.78 5.42
N MET A 107 -1.91 -8.17 6.06
CA MET A 107 -0.86 -8.85 6.82
C MET A 107 -0.73 -8.13 8.16
N THR A 108 -0.68 -8.89 9.25
CA THR A 108 -0.66 -8.34 10.62
C THR A 108 0.62 -8.75 11.34
N ASP A 109 1.04 -7.92 12.29
CA ASP A 109 2.11 -8.27 13.23
C ASP A 109 1.56 -9.22 14.30
N SER A 110 2.01 -10.49 14.27
CA SER A 110 1.56 -11.51 15.22
C SER A 110 1.96 -11.23 16.68
N SER A 111 2.89 -10.30 16.93
CA SER A 111 3.22 -9.86 18.29
C SER A 111 2.24 -8.82 18.83
N GLN A 112 1.46 -8.18 17.95
CA GLN A 112 0.50 -7.12 18.31
C GLN A 112 -0.96 -7.58 18.13
N LEU A 113 -1.22 -8.45 17.16
CA LEU A 113 -2.56 -8.94 16.82
C LEU A 113 -2.58 -10.47 16.79
N THR A 114 -3.61 -11.05 17.40
CA THR A 114 -3.86 -12.49 17.32
C THR A 114 -4.36 -12.88 15.93
N PRO A 115 -4.33 -14.17 15.57
CA PRO A 115 -4.95 -14.65 14.34
C PRO A 115 -6.44 -14.31 14.24
N SER A 116 -7.19 -14.35 15.35
CA SER A 116 -8.60 -13.96 15.38
C SER A 116 -8.78 -12.47 15.11
N ASP A 117 -7.97 -11.60 15.72
CA ASP A 117 -8.04 -10.15 15.48
C ASP A 117 -7.75 -9.82 14.01
N SER A 118 -6.85 -10.60 13.39
CA SER A 118 -6.47 -10.43 11.99
C SER A 118 -7.62 -10.77 11.03
N VAL A 119 -8.39 -11.81 11.35
CA VAL A 119 -9.59 -12.19 10.60
C VAL A 119 -10.66 -11.12 10.78
N GLU A 120 -10.97 -10.74 12.03
CA GLU A 120 -11.99 -9.73 12.33
C GLU A 120 -11.69 -8.39 11.63
N LEU A 121 -10.43 -7.96 11.65
CA LEU A 121 -10.00 -6.75 10.97
C LEU A 121 -10.16 -6.84 9.44
N THR A 122 -9.90 -8.01 8.87
CA THR A 122 -10.07 -8.25 7.43
C THR A 122 -11.54 -8.23 7.04
N ASP A 123 -12.40 -8.88 7.82
CA ASP A 123 -13.86 -8.89 7.62
C ASP A 123 -14.46 -7.49 7.77
N LEU A 124 -13.99 -6.71 8.75
CA LEU A 124 -14.38 -5.30 8.92
C LEU A 124 -13.99 -4.48 7.69
N LEU A 125 -12.76 -4.63 7.18
CA LEU A 125 -12.32 -3.91 5.98
C LEU A 125 -13.14 -4.30 4.76
N GLN A 126 -13.39 -5.60 4.57
CA GLN A 126 -14.21 -6.10 3.46
C GLN A 126 -15.63 -5.53 3.52
N SER A 127 -16.31 -5.65 4.66
CA SER A 127 -17.69 -5.16 4.83
C SER A 127 -17.82 -3.66 4.56
N GLN A 128 -16.86 -2.84 5.00
CA GLN A 128 -16.86 -1.40 4.74
C GLN A 128 -16.64 -1.08 3.26
N ILE A 129 -15.80 -1.85 2.56
CA ILE A 129 -15.58 -1.67 1.12
C ILE A 129 -16.84 -2.03 0.34
N GLU A 130 -17.48 -3.15 0.68
CA GLU A 130 -18.73 -3.60 0.05
C GLU A 130 -19.86 -2.58 0.26
N HIS A 131 -20.00 -2.05 1.48
CA HIS A 131 -21.01 -1.02 1.78
C HIS A 131 -20.81 0.25 0.94
N LEU A 132 -19.58 0.65 0.62
CA LEU A 132 -19.29 1.83 -0.19
C LEU A 132 -19.41 1.60 -1.70
N ALA A 133 -19.47 0.34 -2.14
CA ALA A 133 -19.59 -0.02 -3.55
C ALA A 133 -21.06 -0.11 -4.03
N LEU A 134 -22.02 -0.08 -3.11
CA LEU A 134 -23.46 -0.04 -3.35
C LEU A 134 -23.98 1.41 -3.35
#